data_AF-A0A1D1YXH7-F1
#
_entry.id   AF-A0A1D1YXH7-F1
#
_cell.length_a   1.000
_cell.length_b   1.000
_cell.length_c   1.000
_cell.angle_alpha   90.00
_cell.angle_beta   90.00
_cell.angle_gamma   90.00
#
_symmetry.space_group_name_H-M   'P 1'
#
loop_
_entity.id
_entity.type
_entity.pdbx_description
1 polymer ?
#
loop_
_entity_poly.entity_id
_entity_poly.type
_entity_poly.pdbx_seq_one_letter_code
_entity_poly.pdbx_strand_id
1 'polypeptide(L)'
;ERALAKLGPARINGRSSPRRIEDSDGRNLQLHFRTSLSLPLFTGGKIEGEQGAAIHVVLLDATTDCVITAGLESYAKLDVVVLEGDFSNEDDDWTEEDFESHV
;
A
#
# COMPACT_ATOMS: atom_id res chain seq x y z
N GLU A 1 23.03 6.64 48.77
CA GLU A 1 21.66 7.14 48.59
C GLU A 1 21.29 7.03 47.10
N ARG A 2 20.23 6.26 46.78
CA ARG A 2 19.34 6.20 45.57
C ARG A 2 19.98 5.99 44.17
N ALA A 3 19.47 5.19 43.22
CA ALA A 3 18.51 4.07 43.13
C ALA A 3 18.65 3.46 41.70
N LEU A 4 18.31 2.17 41.55
CA LEU A 4 18.19 1.43 40.28
C LEU A 4 16.97 1.88 39.45
N ALA A 5 17.09 1.95 38.11
CA ALA A 5 15.93 1.90 37.22
C ALA A 5 16.09 0.74 36.22
N LYS A 6 15.27 -0.28 36.40
CA LYS A 6 15.12 -1.44 35.51
C LYS A 6 14.44 -0.98 34.21
N LEU A 7 15.05 -1.23 33.07
CA LEU A 7 14.38 -1.17 31.77
C LEU A 7 13.42 -2.38 31.68
N GLY A 8 12.12 -2.12 31.79
CA GLY A 8 11.10 -3.11 31.47
C GLY A 8 11.07 -3.39 29.96
N PRO A 9 10.49 -4.52 29.52
CA PRO A 9 10.36 -4.80 28.09
C PRO A 9 9.48 -3.73 27.46
N ALA A 10 9.95 -3.15 26.36
CA ALA A 10 9.15 -2.26 25.54
C ALA A 10 7.85 -2.99 25.16
N ARG A 11 6.72 -2.43 25.58
CA ARG A 11 5.43 -2.84 25.07
C ARG A 11 5.44 -2.51 23.59
N ILE A 12 5.60 -3.54 22.75
CA ILE A 12 5.28 -3.47 21.33
C ILE A 12 3.77 -3.27 21.25
N ASN A 13 3.33 -2.01 21.30
CA ASN A 13 1.98 -1.66 20.89
C ASN A 13 1.82 -2.23 19.47
N GLY A 14 0.76 -3.01 19.28
CA GLY A 14 0.58 -3.88 18.12
C GLY A 14 0.82 -3.12 16.83
N ARG A 15 1.70 -3.67 15.98
CA ARG A 15 1.73 -3.30 14.56
C ARG A 15 0.34 -3.62 14.01
N SER A 16 -0.47 -2.60 13.79
CA SER A 16 -1.59 -2.70 12.86
C SER A 16 -1.01 -3.11 11.52
N SER A 17 -1.63 -4.10 10.90
CA SER A 17 -1.34 -4.37 9.48
C SER A 17 -1.80 -3.15 8.68
N PRO A 18 -1.13 -2.80 7.56
CA PRO A 18 -1.59 -1.71 6.69
C PRO A 18 -3.07 -1.86 6.37
N ARG A 19 -3.79 -0.73 6.24
CA ARG A 19 -5.24 -0.68 6.04
C ARG A 19 -5.67 -1.64 4.92
N ARG A 20 -6.37 -2.69 5.35
CA ARG A 20 -6.88 -3.77 4.49
C ARG A 20 -8.04 -3.22 3.68
N ILE A 21 -8.02 -3.42 2.36
CA ILE A 21 -9.25 -3.31 1.56
C ILE A 21 -10.08 -4.53 1.98
N GLU A 22 -10.88 -4.34 3.03
CA GLU A 22 -11.72 -5.37 3.59
C GLU A 22 -13.02 -5.37 2.80
N ASP A 23 -13.13 -6.34 1.89
CA ASP A 23 -14.40 -6.65 1.24
C ASP A 23 -15.45 -7.04 2.30
N SER A 24 -16.73 -6.97 1.95
CA SER A 24 -17.88 -7.33 2.80
C SER A 24 -17.77 -8.74 3.42
N ASP A 25 -16.97 -9.62 2.82
CA ASP A 25 -16.66 -10.98 3.28
C ASP A 25 -15.38 -11.10 4.15
N GLY A 26 -14.68 -10.00 4.45
CA GLY A 26 -13.42 -10.01 5.23
C GLY A 26 -12.17 -10.43 4.45
N ARG A 27 -12.27 -10.54 3.11
CA ARG A 27 -11.15 -10.92 2.24
C ARG A 27 -10.06 -9.84 2.26
N ASN A 28 -8.79 -10.26 2.28
CA ASN A 28 -7.65 -9.35 2.23
C ASN A 28 -7.33 -9.03 0.77
N LEU A 29 -7.72 -7.86 0.27
CA LEU A 29 -7.46 -7.51 -1.12
C LEU A 29 -6.24 -6.61 -1.25
N GLN A 30 -5.42 -6.88 -2.26
CA GLN A 30 -4.19 -6.11 -2.55
C GLN A 30 -4.03 -5.83 -4.04
N LEU A 31 -3.56 -4.63 -4.37
CA LEU A 31 -3.12 -4.29 -5.73
C LEU A 31 -1.63 -4.55 -5.87
N HIS A 32 -1.24 -5.27 -6.92
CA HIS A 32 0.16 -5.61 -7.19
C HIS A 32 0.56 -5.18 -8.60
N PHE A 33 1.74 -4.56 -8.72
CA PHE A 33 2.39 -4.35 -10.00
C PHE A 33 3.02 -5.67 -10.49
N ARG A 34 2.59 -6.16 -11.65
CA ARG A 34 3.22 -7.29 -12.34
C ARG A 34 4.39 -6.85 -13.22
N THR A 35 4.36 -5.59 -13.67
CA THR A 35 5.44 -5.01 -14.47
C THR A 35 6.38 -4.25 -13.55
N SER A 36 7.68 -4.55 -13.63
CA SER A 36 8.72 -3.71 -13.01
C SER A 36 8.69 -2.32 -13.62
N LEU A 37 8.68 -1.28 -12.78
CA LEU A 37 8.70 0.11 -13.24
C LEU A 37 10.09 0.49 -13.76
N SER A 38 10.12 1.28 -14.82
CA SER A 38 11.35 1.89 -15.29
C SER A 38 11.76 3.02 -14.35
N LEU A 39 12.90 2.87 -13.68
CA LEU A 39 13.44 3.87 -12.75
C LEU A 39 14.55 4.71 -13.43
N PRO A 40 14.79 5.96 -13.00
CA PRO A 40 14.07 6.71 -11.97
C PRO A 40 12.72 7.28 -12.44
N LEU A 41 11.77 7.43 -11.50
CA LEU A 41 10.46 8.05 -11.76
C LEU A 41 10.50 9.55 -11.52
N PHE A 42 9.83 10.31 -12.37
CA PHE A 42 9.71 11.76 -12.24
C PHE A 42 8.25 12.19 -12.34
N THR A 43 7.83 13.11 -11.47
CA THR A 43 6.52 13.75 -11.56
C THR A 43 6.39 14.52 -12.87
N GLY A 44 5.21 14.46 -13.50
CA GLY A 44 4.96 15.06 -14.83
C GLY A 44 5.52 14.27 -16.03
N GLY A 45 6.31 13.22 -15.79
CA GLY A 45 6.75 12.28 -16.81
C GLY A 45 5.76 11.12 -17.01
N LYS A 46 5.80 10.49 -18.19
CA LYS A 46 5.09 9.23 -18.42
C LYS A 46 5.74 8.13 -17.57
N ILE A 47 4.95 7.45 -16.74
CA ILE A 47 5.37 6.26 -16.01
C ILE A 47 5.19 5.05 -16.94
N GLU A 48 6.23 4.24 -17.08
CA GLU A 48 6.22 3.03 -17.89
C GLU A 48 7.01 1.91 -17.21
N GLY A 49 6.75 0.67 -17.67
CA GLY A 49 7.53 -0.49 -17.27
C GLY A 49 8.91 -0.52 -17.93
N GLU A 50 9.76 -1.42 -17.45
CA GLU A 50 11.05 -1.69 -18.06
C GLU A 50 10.94 -1.88 -19.59
N GLN A 51 11.90 -1.32 -20.33
CA GLN A 51 11.93 -1.36 -21.80
C GLN A 51 10.69 -0.71 -22.47
N GLY A 52 10.01 0.20 -21.77
CA GLY A 52 8.83 0.91 -22.29
C GLY A 52 7.55 0.09 -22.25
N ALA A 53 7.51 -1.00 -21.46
CA ALA A 53 6.33 -1.86 -21.33
C ALA A 53 5.15 -1.12 -20.67
N ALA A 54 3.94 -1.61 -20.92
CA ALA A 54 2.75 -1.13 -20.20
C ALA A 54 2.81 -1.58 -18.73
N ILE A 55 2.33 -0.72 -17.83
CA ILE A 55 2.18 -1.05 -16.42
C ILE A 55 0.98 -1.98 -16.27
N HIS A 56 1.21 -3.16 -15.72
CA HIS A 56 0.15 -4.12 -15.43
C HIS A 56 -0.08 -4.19 -13.91
N VAL A 57 -1.28 -3.83 -13.48
CA VAL A 57 -1.72 -3.91 -12.09
C VAL A 57 -2.78 -5.01 -12.00
N VAL A 58 -2.67 -5.86 -10.98
CA VAL A 58 -3.64 -6.93 -10.70
C VAL A 58 -4.20 -6.79 -9.29
N LEU A 59 -5.45 -7.20 -9.10
CA LEU A 59 -6.07 -7.37 -7.80
C LEU A 59 -5.86 -8.82 -7.33
N LEU A 60 -5.31 -8.99 -6.13
CA LEU A 60 -5.05 -10.29 -5.50
C LEU A 60 -5.90 -10.44 -4.24
N ASP A 61 -6.32 -11.68 -3.97
CA ASP A 61 -6.66 -12.09 -2.60
C ASP A 61 -5.37 -12.49 -1.89
N ALA A 62 -4.91 -11.66 -0.96
CA ALA A 62 -3.67 -11.89 -0.22
C ALA A 62 -3.74 -13.11 0.73
N THR A 63 -4.93 -13.68 0.94
CA THR A 63 -5.09 -14.94 1.70
C THR A 63 -4.69 -16.14 0.84
N THR A 64 -5.04 -16.12 -0.45
CA THR A 64 -4.84 -17.23 -1.39
C THR A 64 -3.73 -16.99 -2.40
N ASP A 65 -3.20 -15.77 -2.46
CA ASP A 65 -2.25 -15.27 -3.47
C ASP A 65 -2.76 -15.43 -4.92
N CYS A 66 -4.08 -15.53 -5.08
CA CYS A 66 -4.74 -15.72 -6.38
C CYS A 66 -5.20 -14.39 -6.97
N VAL A 67 -5.07 -14.23 -8.29
CA VAL A 67 -5.61 -13.08 -9.02
C VAL A 67 -7.13 -13.18 -9.08
N ILE A 68 -7.79 -12.09 -8.72
CA ILE A 68 -9.24 -11.97 -8.77
C ILE A 68 -9.63 -11.55 -10.18
N THR A 69 -10.24 -12.47 -10.93
CA THR A 69 -10.67 -12.23 -12.32
C THR A 69 -12.18 -12.24 -12.50
N ALA A 70 -12.95 -12.43 -11.41
CA ALA A 70 -14.40 -12.50 -11.44
C ALA A 70 -14.98 -11.98 -10.11
N GLY A 71 -16.29 -11.67 -10.11
CA GLY A 71 -17.00 -11.10 -8.97
C GLY A 71 -16.97 -9.57 -8.96
N LEU A 72 -17.68 -8.95 -8.01
CA LEU A 72 -17.86 -7.50 -7.95
C LEU A 72 -16.51 -6.76 -7.91
N GLU A 73 -15.59 -7.27 -7.10
CA GLU A 73 -14.23 -6.73 -6.91
C GLU A 73 -13.45 -6.63 -8.22
N SER A 74 -13.62 -7.59 -9.14
CA SER A 74 -12.93 -7.59 -10.44
C SER A 74 -13.39 -6.48 -11.38
N TYR A 75 -14.53 -5.83 -11.09
CA TYR A 75 -15.06 -4.71 -11.87
C TYR A 75 -14.76 -3.34 -11.23
N ALA A 76 -14.00 -3.30 -10.14
CA ALA A 76 -13.64 -2.05 -9.49
C ALA A 76 -12.85 -1.13 -10.42
N LYS A 77 -13.14 0.17 -10.35
CA LYS A 77 -12.38 1.20 -11.09
C LYS A 77 -11.18 1.60 -10.26
N LEU A 78 -9.99 1.48 -10.86
CA LEU A 78 -8.74 1.96 -10.26
C LEU A 78 -8.44 3.37 -10.74
N ASP A 79 -8.37 4.31 -9.80
CA ASP A 79 -7.85 5.66 -10.03
C ASP A 79 -6.46 5.78 -9.41
N VAL A 80 -5.51 6.34 -10.16
CA VAL A 80 -4.11 6.52 -9.74
C VAL A 80 -3.82 8.02 -9.75
N VAL A 81 -3.40 8.55 -8.61
CA VAL A 81 -3.11 9.97 -8.40
C VAL A 81 -1.66 10.16 -7.98
N VAL A 82 -1.13 11.36 -8.22
CA VAL A 82 0.18 11.77 -7.72
C VAL A 82 -0.07 12.52 -6.42
N LEU A 83 0.62 12.12 -5.36
CA LEU A 83 0.56 12.79 -4.06
C LEU A 83 1.78 13.71 -3.89
N GLU A 84 1.58 14.88 -3.29
CA GLU A 84 2.65 15.80 -2.93
C GLU A 84 3.25 15.39 -1.57
N GLY A 85 4.55 15.07 -1.51
CA GLY A 85 5.20 14.76 -0.22
C GLY A 85 6.49 13.95 -0.35
N ASP A 86 7.25 13.88 0.74
CA ASP A 86 8.40 12.98 0.91
C ASP A 86 7.94 11.78 1.75
N PHE A 87 7.38 10.77 1.08
CA PHE A 87 6.78 9.60 1.74
C PHE A 87 7.86 8.64 2.20
N SER A 88 7.89 8.38 3.51
CA SER A 88 8.77 7.37 4.10
C SER A 88 8.05 6.02 4.15
N ASN A 89 8.81 4.93 4.11
CA ASN A 89 8.26 3.56 4.09
C ASN A 89 7.74 3.08 5.47
N GLU A 90 7.70 3.98 6.46
CA GLU A 90 7.23 3.74 7.83
C GLU A 90 5.86 4.39 8.11
N ASP A 91 5.36 5.26 7.22
CA ASP A 91 4.05 5.92 7.31
C ASP A 91 2.95 5.15 6.58
N ASP A 92 2.81 3.83 6.82
CA ASP A 92 1.75 3.01 6.20
C ASP A 92 0.35 3.19 6.85
N ASP A 93 0.25 3.98 7.92
CA ASP A 93 -0.97 4.18 8.73
C ASP A 93 -1.70 5.49 8.39
N TRP A 94 -1.93 5.77 7.10
CA TRP A 94 -2.63 6.99 6.67
C TRP A 94 -4.14 6.94 6.95
N THR A 95 -4.67 8.03 7.53
CA THR A 95 -6.12 8.27 7.55
C THR A 95 -6.62 8.72 6.17
N GLU A 96 -7.94 8.74 5.98
CA GLU A 96 -8.50 9.28 4.73
C GLU A 96 -8.19 10.77 4.62
N GLU A 97 -8.29 11.49 5.74
CA GLU A 97 -7.96 12.91 5.83
C GLU A 97 -6.49 13.20 5.52
N ASP A 98 -5.57 12.34 5.98
CA ASP A 98 -4.15 12.45 5.65
C ASP A 98 -3.94 12.27 4.14
N PHE A 99 -4.58 11.27 3.54
CA PHE A 99 -4.48 11.06 2.10
C PHE A 99 -4.98 12.26 1.30
N GLU A 100 -6.20 12.72 1.58
CA GLU A 100 -6.83 13.85 0.89
C GLU A 100 -6.07 15.17 1.08
N SER A 101 -5.29 15.31 2.16
CA SER A 101 -4.42 16.48 2.35
C SER A 101 -3.22 16.52 1.40
N HIS A 102 -2.88 15.41 0.73
CA HIS A 102 -1.73 15.31 -0.18
C HIS A 102 -2.13 15.06 -1.66
N VAL A 103 -3.41 14.82 -1.94
CA VAL A 103 -3.99 14.76 -3.31
C VAL A 103 -4.04 16.17 -3.91
#